data_AF-A0A9X3TA87-F1
#
_entry.id   AF-A0A9X3TA87-F1
#
_cell.length_a   1.000
_cell.length_b   1.000
_cell.length_c   1.000
_cell.angle_alpha   90.00
_cell.angle_beta   90.00
_cell.angle_gamma   90.00
#
_symmetry.space_group_name_H-M   'P 1'
#
loop_
_entity.id
_entity.type
_entity.pdbx_description
1 polymer ?
#
loop_
_entity_poly.entity_id
_entity_poly.type
_entity_poly.pdbx_seq_one_letter_code
_entity_poly.pdbx_strand_id
1 'polypeptide(L)'
;MGGLCVHLECLIKNPDSPIKDFKQKGVFMKDTFKNKFKNFAKNHLLIFAFGCLGLLLLIGTVIINTFWGGSVFLEVADDNTIIKDYMALYLSMLGVVATLYASFVVIYAYDAWKDQKNFDTDVELLKQSDENLCLFQNDIEAVCNRIIAIHDAYVNKQGFYLSHSLYREPLETENENLKKFSIHLHRYLDYNKHEIRLKELLLEYHSLANEFLHLNKDFATNIYLPIYNELKNISNTGWADSTIIFSFLSKDSQKEKLVQNYYSVLKSNYSNAGFVEEKDKVTGKMIDRILNYSELYELMKDYYKEINEIIKTRMRA
;
A
#
# COMPACT_ATOMS: atom_id res chain seq x y z
N MET A 1 12.03 6.54 -45.50
CA MET A 1 10.58 6.80 -45.38
C MET A 1 10.22 6.54 -43.93
N GLY A 2 9.78 7.45 -43.07
CA GLY A 2 9.48 8.88 -43.12
C GLY A 2 8.58 9.18 -41.90
N GLY A 3 8.91 10.23 -41.13
CA GLY A 3 8.09 10.81 -40.04
C GLY A 3 8.15 10.09 -38.69
N LEU A 4 8.23 10.72 -37.51
CA LEU A 4 8.14 12.12 -37.06
C LEU A 4 8.92 12.19 -35.71
N CYS A 5 9.85 13.15 -35.54
CA CYS A 5 9.76 14.31 -34.63
C CYS A 5 9.70 13.95 -33.11
N VAL A 6 10.81 14.05 -32.36
CA VAL A 6 11.42 15.27 -31.76
C VAL A 6 10.60 15.82 -30.57
N HIS A 7 11.08 15.56 -29.35
CA HIS A 7 11.51 16.58 -28.36
C HIS A 7 11.69 15.97 -26.96
N LEU A 8 12.93 15.77 -26.51
CA LEU A 8 13.31 15.79 -25.10
C LEU A 8 14.83 15.86 -24.97
N GLU A 9 15.39 16.96 -25.49
CA GLU A 9 16.68 17.47 -25.04
C GLU A 9 16.42 18.78 -24.31
N CYS A 10 16.51 18.76 -22.98
CA CYS A 10 17.38 19.68 -22.28
C CYS A 10 17.55 19.28 -20.81
N LEU A 11 18.77 18.81 -20.54
CA LEU A 11 19.62 19.27 -19.45
C LEU A 11 19.38 18.72 -18.04
N ILE A 12 19.94 17.52 -17.88
CA ILE A 12 20.91 17.15 -16.84
C ILE A 12 21.80 18.35 -16.44
N LYS A 13 21.89 18.63 -15.13
CA LYS A 13 23.13 19.00 -14.41
C LYS A 13 22.97 18.73 -12.90
N ASN A 14 23.19 17.46 -12.54
CA ASN A 14 24.18 16.90 -11.60
C ASN A 14 24.76 17.78 -10.45
N PRO A 15 25.44 17.16 -9.45
CA PRO A 15 24.95 16.83 -8.11
C PRO A 15 25.74 17.58 -7.02
N ASP A 16 25.33 17.51 -5.76
CA ASP A 16 26.22 17.47 -4.58
C ASP A 16 25.37 17.43 -3.31
N SER A 17 25.55 16.39 -2.48
CA SER A 17 25.09 16.40 -1.09
C SER A 17 26.22 16.91 -0.19
N PRO A 18 25.91 17.59 0.92
CA PRO A 18 26.00 16.84 2.17
C PRO A 18 24.91 17.14 3.21
N ILE A 19 24.74 16.16 4.08
CA ILE A 19 23.88 16.07 5.27
C ILE A 19 24.12 17.26 6.23
N LYS A 20 23.04 17.93 6.69
CA LYS A 20 22.69 18.17 8.13
C LYS A 20 21.62 19.27 8.31
N ASP A 21 20.73 18.99 9.27
CA ASP A 21 19.89 19.91 10.04
C ASP A 21 18.91 20.85 9.30
N PHE A 22 17.65 20.40 9.18
CA PHE A 22 16.53 21.28 9.50
C PHE A 22 15.49 20.55 10.38
N LYS A 23 15.57 20.92 11.67
CA LYS A 23 14.55 20.75 12.70
C LYS A 23 13.14 21.06 12.21
N GLN A 24 12.19 20.26 12.73
CA GLN A 24 10.87 20.67 13.21
C GLN A 24 10.09 21.68 12.34
N LYS A 25 9.13 21.16 11.57
CA LYS A 25 7.75 21.68 11.44
C LYS A 25 7.07 20.91 10.32
N GLY A 26 6.06 20.10 10.65
CA GLY A 26 5.24 19.50 9.59
C GLY A 26 4.21 18.46 10.00
N VAL A 27 4.34 17.86 11.19
CA VAL A 27 3.54 16.65 11.50
C VAL A 27 2.30 16.91 12.38
N PHE A 28 2.07 18.12 12.90
CA PHE A 28 0.93 18.38 13.80
C PHE A 28 -0.36 18.90 13.14
N MET A 29 -0.37 19.12 11.81
CA MET A 29 -1.49 19.85 11.16
C MET A 29 -2.57 18.96 10.53
N LYS A 30 -2.30 17.68 10.20
CA LYS A 30 -3.26 16.85 9.44
C LYS A 30 -4.29 16.10 10.28
N ASP A 31 -3.91 15.52 11.42
CA ASP A 31 -4.87 14.83 12.31
C ASP A 31 -5.85 15.81 12.97
N THR A 32 -5.37 17.01 13.26
CA THR A 32 -6.19 18.11 13.72
C THR A 32 -7.14 18.60 12.61
N PHE A 33 -6.74 18.54 11.34
CA PHE A 33 -7.59 18.96 10.23
C PHE A 33 -8.69 17.95 9.95
N LYS A 34 -8.44 16.64 9.92
CA LYS A 34 -9.45 15.61 9.61
C LYS A 34 -10.55 15.50 10.67
N ASN A 35 -10.18 15.54 11.96
CA ASN A 35 -11.15 15.59 13.06
C ASN A 35 -11.83 16.96 13.19
N LYS A 36 -11.13 18.07 12.91
CA LYS A 36 -11.79 19.37 12.78
C LYS A 36 -12.72 19.38 11.57
N PHE A 37 -12.38 18.81 10.42
CA PHE A 37 -13.20 18.82 9.20
C PHE A 37 -14.45 17.96 9.34
N LYS A 38 -14.38 16.82 10.05
CA LYS A 38 -15.56 16.00 10.33
C LYS A 38 -16.52 16.69 11.31
N ASN A 39 -16.00 17.37 12.32
CA ASN A 39 -16.80 18.20 13.24
C ASN A 39 -17.22 19.55 12.61
N PHE A 40 -16.45 20.08 11.67
CA PHE A 40 -16.71 21.30 10.90
C PHE A 40 -17.77 21.01 9.83
N ALA A 41 -17.69 19.92 9.07
CA ALA A 41 -18.76 19.53 8.16
C ALA A 41 -20.08 19.25 8.89
N LYS A 42 -20.06 18.67 10.10
CA LYS A 42 -21.30 18.38 10.84
C LYS A 42 -21.93 19.63 11.48
N ASN A 43 -21.13 20.55 12.04
CA ASN A 43 -21.64 21.77 12.70
C ASN A 43 -21.65 22.99 11.78
N HIS A 44 -20.65 23.16 10.90
CA HIS A 44 -20.58 24.24 9.93
C HIS A 44 -21.40 24.01 8.66
N LEU A 45 -21.72 22.80 8.20
CA LEU A 45 -22.67 22.69 7.08
C LEU A 45 -24.06 23.18 7.51
N LEU A 46 -24.43 22.95 8.78
CA LEU A 46 -25.65 23.46 9.39
C LEU A 46 -25.56 24.98 9.62
N ILE A 47 -24.48 25.49 10.23
CA ILE A 47 -24.28 26.93 10.46
C ILE A 47 -24.10 27.71 9.16
N PHE A 48 -23.48 27.12 8.13
CA PHE A 48 -23.33 27.71 6.80
C PHE A 48 -24.65 27.67 6.04
N ALA A 49 -25.44 26.59 6.16
CA ALA A 49 -26.80 26.56 5.64
C ALA A 49 -27.69 27.62 6.30
N PHE A 50 -27.62 27.78 7.63
CA PHE A 50 -28.35 28.84 8.37
C PHE A 50 -27.83 30.25 8.06
N GLY A 51 -26.51 30.41 7.88
CA GLY A 51 -25.86 31.68 7.50
C GLY A 51 -26.23 32.10 6.08
N CYS A 52 -26.24 31.15 5.14
CA CYS A 52 -26.72 31.35 3.78
C CYS A 52 -28.23 31.62 3.75
N LEU A 53 -29.04 30.97 4.61
CA LEU A 53 -30.47 31.27 4.74
C LEU A 53 -30.73 32.71 5.23
N GLY A 54 -29.92 33.18 6.19
CA GLY A 54 -29.99 34.56 6.70
C GLY A 54 -29.53 35.59 5.66
N LEU A 55 -28.46 35.28 4.92
CA LEU A 55 -28.00 36.11 3.79
C LEU A 55 -29.01 36.12 2.64
N LEU A 56 -29.74 35.02 2.42
CA LEU A 56 -30.80 34.86 1.42
C LEU A 56 -32.03 35.73 1.72
N LEU A 57 -32.47 35.78 2.98
CA LEU A 57 -33.54 36.70 3.38
C LEU A 57 -33.11 38.16 3.15
N LEU A 58 -31.85 38.50 3.42
CA LEU A 58 -31.29 39.84 3.21
C LEU A 58 -31.14 40.20 1.73
N ILE A 59 -30.58 39.32 0.90
CA ILE A 59 -30.39 39.61 -0.53
C ILE A 59 -31.72 39.57 -1.29
N GLY A 60 -32.61 38.63 -0.95
CA GLY A 60 -33.95 38.55 -1.52
C GLY A 60 -34.79 39.79 -1.19
N THR A 61 -34.76 40.26 0.05
CA THR A 61 -35.41 41.53 0.43
C THR A 61 -34.80 42.73 -0.30
N VAL A 62 -33.48 42.80 -0.45
CA VAL A 62 -32.81 43.92 -1.13
C VAL A 62 -33.11 43.94 -2.63
N ILE A 63 -33.04 42.79 -3.33
CA ILE A 63 -33.31 42.70 -4.78
C ILE A 63 -34.77 43.04 -5.08
N ILE A 64 -35.70 42.53 -4.27
CA ILE A 64 -37.13 42.82 -4.48
C ILE A 64 -37.42 44.30 -4.16
N ASN A 65 -36.84 44.87 -3.11
CA ASN A 65 -36.98 46.31 -2.83
C ASN A 65 -36.37 47.21 -3.91
N THR A 66 -35.28 46.80 -4.56
CA THR A 66 -34.61 47.61 -5.61
C THR A 66 -35.25 47.48 -6.99
N PHE A 67 -35.69 46.30 -7.40
CA PHE A 67 -36.33 46.12 -8.71
C PHE A 67 -37.81 46.53 -8.74
N TRP A 68 -38.52 46.40 -7.61
CA TRP A 68 -39.96 46.63 -7.54
C TRP A 68 -40.34 47.78 -6.61
N GLY A 69 -39.37 48.65 -6.27
CA GLY A 69 -39.60 49.89 -5.54
C GLY A 69 -40.30 49.69 -4.21
N GLY A 70 -39.76 48.84 -3.33
CA GLY A 70 -40.39 48.51 -2.05
C GLY A 70 -40.66 49.71 -1.13
N SER A 71 -39.97 50.83 -1.34
CA SER A 71 -40.26 52.11 -0.68
C SER A 71 -41.16 53.06 -1.48
N VAL A 72 -41.38 52.82 -2.77
CA VAL A 72 -42.13 53.70 -3.69
C VAL A 72 -43.53 53.15 -4.02
N PHE A 73 -43.74 51.83 -3.96
CA PHE A 73 -45.03 51.20 -4.30
C PHE A 73 -45.96 50.97 -3.09
N LEU A 74 -45.42 50.92 -1.86
CA LEU A 74 -46.22 50.93 -0.63
C LEU A 74 -46.94 52.28 -0.42
N GLU A 75 -46.44 53.35 -1.02
CA GLU A 75 -47.11 54.66 -1.09
C GLU A 75 -48.21 54.74 -2.18
N VAL A 76 -48.34 53.72 -3.05
CA VAL A 76 -49.29 53.71 -4.20
C VAL A 76 -50.41 52.67 -4.02
N ALA A 77 -50.36 51.84 -2.98
CA ALA A 77 -51.38 50.84 -2.69
C ALA A 77 -52.47 51.42 -1.78
N ASP A 78 -53.51 52.02 -2.38
CA ASP A 78 -54.63 52.62 -1.64
C ASP A 78 -55.66 51.61 -1.10
N ASP A 79 -55.53 50.30 -1.39
CA ASP A 79 -56.52 49.30 -0.98
C ASP A 79 -55.94 47.94 -0.54
N ASN A 80 -56.61 47.31 0.42
CA ASN A 80 -56.11 46.19 1.22
C ASN A 80 -55.97 44.87 0.42
N THR A 81 -56.65 44.77 -0.72
CA THR A 81 -56.58 43.63 -1.67
C THR A 81 -55.30 43.65 -2.50
N ILE A 82 -54.85 44.83 -2.94
CA ILE A 82 -53.64 45.01 -3.74
C ILE A 82 -52.39 44.66 -2.92
N ILE A 83 -52.40 44.97 -1.61
CA ILE A 83 -51.33 44.61 -0.67
C ILE A 83 -51.22 43.09 -0.49
N LYS A 84 -52.35 42.36 -0.43
CA LYS A 84 -52.36 40.90 -0.28
C LYS A 84 -51.80 40.18 -1.51
N ASP A 85 -52.19 40.61 -2.71
CA ASP A 85 -51.69 40.02 -3.96
C ASP A 85 -50.20 40.26 -4.13
N TYR A 86 -49.70 41.43 -3.72
CA TYR A 86 -48.27 41.74 -3.72
C TYR A 86 -47.49 40.89 -2.71
N MET A 87 -48.00 40.71 -1.48
CA MET A 87 -47.37 39.82 -0.51
C MET A 87 -47.34 38.36 -0.99
N ALA A 88 -48.39 37.90 -1.69
CA ALA A 88 -48.42 36.57 -2.27
C ALA A 88 -47.36 36.39 -3.38
N LEU A 89 -47.22 37.39 -4.26
CA LEU A 89 -46.17 37.40 -5.29
C LEU A 89 -44.77 37.39 -4.67
N TYR A 90 -44.55 38.21 -3.64
CA TYR A 90 -43.30 38.28 -2.90
C TYR A 90 -42.92 36.94 -2.25
N LEU A 91 -43.87 36.31 -1.55
CA LEU A 91 -43.71 34.98 -0.96
C LEU A 91 -43.43 33.91 -2.03
N SER A 92 -44.08 33.99 -3.20
CA SER A 92 -43.84 33.05 -4.30
C SER A 92 -42.42 33.18 -4.87
N MET A 93 -41.90 34.41 -5.01
CA MET A 93 -40.54 34.66 -5.49
C MET A 93 -39.49 34.17 -4.49
N LEU A 94 -39.69 34.40 -3.19
CA LEU A 94 -38.85 33.80 -2.15
C LEU A 94 -38.87 32.27 -2.20
N GLY A 95 -40.03 31.67 -2.47
CA GLY A 95 -40.18 30.23 -2.66
C GLY A 95 -39.36 29.69 -3.84
N VAL A 96 -39.37 30.37 -4.98
CA VAL A 96 -38.57 29.98 -6.16
C VAL A 96 -37.06 30.06 -5.87
N VAL A 97 -36.61 31.14 -5.24
CA VAL A 97 -35.19 31.31 -4.85
C VAL A 97 -34.77 30.22 -3.86
N ALA A 98 -35.61 29.91 -2.86
CA ALA A 98 -35.35 28.83 -1.91
C ALA A 98 -35.26 27.46 -2.58
N THR A 99 -36.10 27.17 -3.58
CA THR A 99 -36.13 25.87 -4.28
C THR A 99 -34.91 25.67 -5.18
N LEU A 100 -34.48 26.72 -5.90
CA LEU A 100 -33.25 26.68 -6.71
C LEU A 100 -32.02 26.45 -5.84
N TYR A 101 -31.93 27.15 -4.71
CA TYR A 101 -30.79 26.99 -3.79
C TYR A 101 -30.80 25.64 -3.06
N ALA A 102 -31.98 25.14 -2.65
CA ALA A 102 -32.11 23.79 -2.09
C ALA A 102 -31.57 22.73 -3.06
N SER A 103 -31.79 22.90 -4.37
CA SER A 103 -31.24 22.02 -5.41
C SER A 103 -29.70 22.05 -5.42
N PHE A 104 -29.07 23.23 -5.28
CA PHE A 104 -27.61 23.34 -5.15
C PHE A 104 -27.08 22.64 -3.89
N VAL A 105 -27.73 22.85 -2.74
CA VAL A 105 -27.33 22.20 -1.48
C VAL A 105 -27.40 20.68 -1.60
N VAL A 106 -28.45 20.15 -2.22
CA VAL A 106 -28.59 18.71 -2.47
C VAL A 106 -27.48 18.18 -3.37
N ILE A 107 -27.10 18.90 -4.43
CA ILE A 107 -26.01 18.50 -5.33
C ILE A 107 -24.67 18.47 -4.57
N TYR A 108 -24.35 19.51 -3.79
CA TYR A 108 -23.12 19.54 -2.99
C TYR A 108 -23.11 18.46 -1.90
N ALA A 109 -24.23 18.23 -1.24
CA ALA A 109 -24.34 17.18 -0.23
C ALA A 109 -24.17 15.78 -0.85
N TYR A 110 -24.72 15.57 -2.05
CA TYR A 110 -24.55 14.32 -2.79
C TYR A 110 -23.10 14.10 -3.23
N ASP A 111 -22.43 15.14 -3.73
CA ASP A 111 -21.02 15.07 -4.14
C ASP A 111 -20.12 14.74 -2.95
N ALA A 112 -20.30 15.43 -1.82
CA ALA A 112 -19.58 15.14 -0.57
C ALA A 112 -19.87 13.73 -0.02
N TRP A 113 -21.12 13.25 -0.12
CA TRP A 113 -21.47 11.88 0.28
C TRP A 113 -20.80 10.84 -0.61
N LYS A 114 -20.78 11.08 -1.92
CA LYS A 114 -20.13 10.21 -2.90
C LYS A 114 -18.62 10.12 -2.63
N ASP A 115 -17.97 11.25 -2.39
CA ASP A 115 -16.55 11.30 -2.06
C ASP A 115 -16.24 10.55 -0.76
N GLN A 116 -17.08 10.74 0.27
CA GLN A 116 -16.94 9.99 1.53
C GLN A 116 -17.09 8.48 1.30
N LYS A 117 -18.04 8.05 0.46
CA LYS A 117 -18.25 6.63 0.16
C LYS A 117 -17.09 6.01 -0.61
N ASN A 118 -16.51 6.75 -1.56
CA ASN A 118 -15.32 6.31 -2.28
C ASN A 118 -14.13 6.18 -1.32
N PHE A 119 -13.94 7.18 -0.45
CA PHE A 119 -12.91 7.16 0.58
C PHE A 119 -13.05 5.96 1.53
N ASP A 120 -14.26 5.70 2.05
CA ASP A 120 -14.52 4.56 2.94
C ASP A 120 -14.22 3.22 2.25
N THR A 121 -14.53 3.11 0.94
CA THR A 121 -14.25 1.90 0.14
C THR A 121 -12.76 1.70 -0.07
N ASP A 122 -12.03 2.77 -0.41
CA ASP A 122 -10.58 2.74 -0.60
C ASP A 122 -9.86 2.34 0.69
N VAL A 123 -10.25 2.91 1.82
CA VAL A 123 -9.68 2.57 3.13
C VAL A 123 -9.91 1.09 3.47
N GLU A 124 -11.09 0.55 3.21
CA GLU A 124 -11.39 -0.86 3.47
C GLU A 124 -10.56 -1.79 2.58
N LEU A 125 -10.42 -1.48 1.29
CA LEU A 125 -9.57 -2.24 0.36
C LEU A 125 -8.10 -2.21 0.79
N LEU A 126 -7.59 -1.04 1.18
CA LEU A 126 -6.23 -0.87 1.66
C LEU A 126 -5.98 -1.61 2.98
N LYS A 127 -6.94 -1.58 3.90
CA LYS A 127 -6.86 -2.31 5.17
C LYS A 127 -6.80 -3.83 4.95
N GLN A 128 -7.67 -4.36 4.10
CA GLN A 128 -7.64 -5.76 3.72
C GLN A 128 -6.32 -6.13 3.02
N SER A 129 -5.77 -5.22 2.22
CA SER A 129 -4.46 -5.42 1.59
C SER A 129 -3.33 -5.48 2.63
N ASP A 130 -3.31 -4.55 3.59
CA ASP A 130 -2.31 -4.51 4.68
C ASP A 130 -2.34 -5.77 5.54
N GLU A 131 -3.53 -6.21 5.97
CA GLU A 131 -3.71 -7.41 6.78
C GLU A 131 -3.18 -8.66 6.07
N ASN A 132 -3.57 -8.87 4.81
CA ASN A 132 -3.13 -10.03 4.04
C ASN A 132 -1.63 -9.98 3.70
N LEU A 133 -1.09 -8.79 3.41
CA LEU A 133 0.34 -8.60 3.15
C LEU A 133 1.16 -8.93 4.40
N CYS A 134 0.73 -8.47 5.57
CA CYS A 134 1.41 -8.76 6.84
C CYS A 134 1.36 -10.25 7.20
N LEU A 135 0.21 -10.91 7.01
CA LEU A 135 0.08 -12.35 7.26
C LEU A 135 0.99 -13.16 6.35
N PHE A 136 0.96 -12.88 5.05
CA PHE A 136 1.85 -13.51 4.09
C PHE A 136 3.33 -13.30 4.44
N GLN A 137 3.71 -12.06 4.78
CA GLN A 137 5.08 -11.72 5.14
C GLN A 137 5.55 -12.51 6.37
N ASN A 138 4.71 -12.67 7.40
CA ASN A 138 5.05 -13.46 8.59
C ASN A 138 5.25 -14.95 8.26
N ASP A 139 4.37 -15.51 7.42
CA ASP A 139 4.44 -16.91 7.00
C ASP A 139 5.75 -17.18 6.24
N ILE A 140 6.07 -16.31 5.27
CA ILE A 140 7.24 -16.51 4.43
C ILE A 140 8.56 -16.19 5.15
N GLU A 141 8.56 -15.20 6.05
CA GLU A 141 9.73 -14.82 6.84
C GLU A 141 10.23 -15.97 7.72
N ALA A 142 9.30 -16.71 8.34
CA ALA A 142 9.66 -17.87 9.15
C ALA A 142 10.42 -18.92 8.34
N VAL A 143 9.97 -19.20 7.11
CA VAL A 143 10.60 -20.17 6.21
C VAL A 143 11.96 -19.67 5.71
N CYS A 144 12.02 -18.41 5.24
CA CYS A 144 13.25 -17.82 4.72
C CYS A 144 14.36 -17.78 5.78
N ASN A 145 14.03 -17.37 7.01
CA ASN A 145 14.99 -17.31 8.10
C ASN A 145 15.53 -18.70 8.47
N ARG A 146 14.73 -19.77 8.36
CA ARG A 146 15.20 -21.15 8.57
C ARG A 146 16.17 -21.59 7.48
N ILE A 147 15.89 -21.30 6.21
CA ILE A 147 16.78 -21.63 5.08
C ILE A 147 18.12 -20.89 5.23
N ILE A 148 18.08 -19.59 5.56
CA ILE A 148 19.28 -18.79 5.85
C ILE A 148 20.07 -19.41 7.01
N ALA A 149 19.40 -19.80 8.11
CA ALA A 149 20.05 -20.43 9.25
C ALA A 149 20.72 -21.78 8.89
N ILE A 150 20.10 -22.58 8.01
CA ILE A 150 20.67 -23.84 7.51
C ILE A 150 21.98 -23.57 6.77
N HIS A 151 21.96 -22.60 5.84
CA HIS A 151 23.14 -22.21 5.09
C HIS A 151 24.25 -21.65 6.00
N ASP A 152 23.90 -20.73 6.90
CA ASP A 152 24.85 -20.06 7.79
C ASP A 152 25.52 -21.00 8.78
N ALA A 153 24.78 -21.98 9.31
CA ALA A 153 25.36 -22.98 10.19
C ALA A 153 26.48 -23.76 9.49
N TYR A 154 26.28 -24.12 8.23
CA TYR A 154 27.25 -24.87 7.44
C TYR A 154 28.44 -24.02 7.00
N VAL A 155 28.16 -22.87 6.38
CA VAL A 155 29.21 -22.05 5.75
C VAL A 155 30.03 -21.28 6.79
N ASN A 156 29.37 -20.68 7.79
CA ASN A 156 30.03 -19.74 8.70
C ASN A 156 30.39 -20.36 10.05
N LYS A 157 29.58 -21.30 10.55
CA LYS A 157 29.74 -21.84 11.92
C LYS A 157 30.39 -23.22 11.96
N GLN A 158 30.72 -23.80 10.81
CA GLN A 158 31.20 -25.17 10.70
C GLN A 158 30.31 -26.11 11.52
N GLY A 159 29.03 -26.18 11.15
CA GLY A 159 28.06 -27.02 11.82
C GLY A 159 26.88 -27.33 10.92
N PHE A 160 25.91 -28.06 11.45
CA PHE A 160 24.73 -28.49 10.74
C PHE A 160 23.51 -27.98 11.48
N TYR A 161 22.56 -27.41 10.75
CA TYR A 161 21.29 -27.03 11.33
C TYR A 161 20.24 -28.07 10.99
N LEU A 162 19.71 -28.70 12.02
CA LEU A 162 18.56 -29.59 11.94
C LEU A 162 17.29 -28.76 12.17
N SER A 163 16.64 -28.30 11.10
CA SER A 163 15.33 -27.64 11.10
C SER A 163 14.24 -28.69 10.98
N HIS A 164 13.73 -29.12 12.13
CA HIS A 164 12.59 -30.03 12.21
C HIS A 164 11.29 -29.35 11.78
N SER A 165 11.17 -28.05 12.06
CA SER A 165 10.03 -27.22 11.67
C SER A 165 9.84 -27.16 10.15
N LEU A 166 10.92 -26.91 9.40
CA LEU A 166 10.90 -26.88 7.93
C LEU A 166 10.54 -28.24 7.32
N TYR A 167 10.90 -29.34 7.99
CA TYR A 167 10.55 -30.69 7.54
C TYR A 167 9.07 -31.04 7.78
N ARG A 168 8.48 -30.58 8.89
CA ARG A 168 7.11 -30.93 9.28
C ARG A 168 6.03 -30.20 8.50
N GLU A 169 6.32 -28.99 8.05
CA GLU A 169 5.35 -28.12 7.39
C GLU A 169 5.44 -28.33 5.87
N PRO A 170 4.46 -29.01 5.24
CA PRO A 170 4.45 -29.12 3.79
C PRO A 170 4.31 -27.71 3.20
N LEU A 171 5.31 -27.30 2.42
CA LEU A 171 5.29 -26.00 1.77
C LEU A 171 4.44 -26.07 0.50
N GLU A 172 3.47 -25.16 0.42
CA GLU A 172 2.62 -24.97 -0.74
C GLU A 172 3.22 -23.92 -1.68
N THR A 173 2.95 -24.06 -2.97
CA THR A 173 3.34 -23.05 -3.99
C THR A 173 2.27 -21.99 -4.19
N GLU A 174 1.12 -22.14 -3.52
CA GLU A 174 0.02 -21.19 -3.54
C GLU A 174 -0.19 -20.68 -2.13
N ASN A 175 -0.48 -19.38 -1.99
CA ASN A 175 -0.76 -18.79 -0.69
C ASN A 175 -2.00 -17.89 -0.78
N GLU A 176 -3.00 -18.17 0.05
CA GLU A 176 -4.28 -17.46 0.04
C GLU A 176 -4.12 -15.98 0.42
N ASN A 177 -3.22 -15.67 1.36
CA ASN A 177 -2.96 -14.31 1.81
C ASN A 177 -2.32 -13.48 0.68
N LEU A 178 -1.32 -14.02 -0.03
CA LEU A 178 -0.73 -13.36 -1.20
C LEU A 178 -1.77 -13.09 -2.30
N LYS A 179 -2.65 -14.07 -2.56
CA LYS A 179 -3.73 -13.94 -3.54
C LYS A 179 -4.73 -12.86 -3.13
N LYS A 180 -5.20 -12.86 -1.88
CA LYS A 180 -6.11 -11.84 -1.36
C LYS A 180 -5.49 -10.45 -1.39
N PHE A 181 -4.25 -10.31 -0.93
CA PHE A 181 -3.48 -9.07 -1.01
C PHE A 181 -3.48 -8.52 -2.45
N SER A 182 -3.11 -9.35 -3.44
CA SER A 182 -3.07 -8.93 -4.84
C SER A 182 -4.45 -8.48 -5.35
N ILE A 183 -5.51 -9.23 -5.03
CA ILE A 183 -6.89 -8.89 -5.44
C ILE A 183 -7.34 -7.55 -4.85
N HIS A 184 -7.14 -7.34 -3.56
CA HIS A 184 -7.59 -6.12 -2.88
C HIS A 184 -6.81 -4.90 -3.35
N LEU A 185 -5.49 -5.02 -3.54
CA LEU A 185 -4.67 -3.91 -4.01
C LEU A 185 -4.94 -3.60 -5.48
N HIS A 186 -5.18 -4.59 -6.34
CA HIS A 186 -5.60 -4.35 -7.72
C HIS A 186 -6.93 -3.60 -7.80
N ARG A 187 -7.92 -3.97 -6.97
CA ARG A 187 -9.20 -3.25 -6.92
C ARG A 187 -9.02 -1.79 -6.52
N TYR A 188 -8.17 -1.51 -5.52
CA TYR A 188 -7.83 -0.14 -5.15
C TYR A 188 -7.21 0.63 -6.33
N LEU A 189 -6.26 0.01 -7.04
CA LEU A 189 -5.57 0.61 -8.18
C LEU A 189 -6.48 0.83 -9.40
N ASP A 190 -7.51 0.00 -9.58
CA ASP A 190 -8.50 0.18 -10.65
C ASP A 190 -9.31 1.47 -10.47
N TYR A 191 -9.61 1.83 -9.22
CA TYR A 191 -10.25 3.11 -8.86
C TYR A 191 -9.23 4.26 -8.82
N ASN A 192 -7.97 3.98 -8.46
CA ASN A 192 -6.91 4.97 -8.26
C ASN A 192 -5.80 4.88 -9.31
N LYS A 193 -6.16 5.04 -10.59
CA LYS A 193 -5.25 4.87 -11.75
C LYS A 193 -4.00 5.76 -11.77
N HIS A 194 -3.97 6.82 -10.96
CA HIS A 194 -2.84 7.73 -10.84
C HIS A 194 -1.69 7.14 -10.00
N GLU A 195 -1.92 6.05 -9.27
CA GLU A 195 -0.95 5.37 -8.41
C GLU A 195 -0.01 4.44 -9.21
N ILE A 196 0.69 5.00 -10.20
CA ILE A 196 1.54 4.23 -11.14
C ILE A 196 2.64 3.47 -10.39
N ARG A 197 3.32 4.13 -9.43
CA ARG A 197 4.39 3.51 -8.65
C ARG A 197 3.91 2.32 -7.82
N LEU A 198 2.75 2.44 -7.17
CA LEU A 198 2.19 1.34 -6.36
C LEU A 198 1.80 0.15 -7.24
N LYS A 199 1.34 0.40 -8.46
CA LYS A 199 1.05 -0.64 -9.45
C LYS A 199 2.31 -1.39 -9.89
N GLU A 200 3.40 -0.68 -10.16
CA GLU A 200 4.70 -1.30 -10.50
C GLU A 200 5.20 -2.17 -9.34
N LEU A 201 5.19 -1.62 -8.11
CA LEU A 201 5.59 -2.33 -6.90
C LEU A 201 4.78 -3.60 -6.67
N LEU A 202 3.46 -3.56 -6.88
CA LEU A 202 2.60 -4.74 -6.77
C LEU A 202 3.04 -5.85 -7.74
N LEU A 203 3.33 -5.51 -9.00
CA LEU A 203 3.75 -6.49 -10.00
C LEU A 203 5.10 -7.12 -9.64
N GLU A 204 6.07 -6.28 -9.26
CA GLU A 204 7.41 -6.73 -8.86
C GLU A 204 7.36 -7.60 -7.61
N TYR A 205 6.67 -7.14 -6.56
CA TYR A 205 6.51 -7.89 -5.32
C TYR A 205 5.76 -9.20 -5.53
N HIS A 206 4.64 -9.20 -6.27
CA HIS A 206 3.86 -10.41 -6.49
C HIS A 206 4.63 -11.47 -7.28
N SER A 207 5.39 -11.05 -8.30
CA SER A 207 6.28 -11.95 -9.04
C SER A 207 7.31 -12.59 -8.11
N LEU A 208 8.01 -11.77 -7.34
CA LEU A 208 9.07 -12.22 -6.44
C LEU A 208 8.53 -13.09 -5.28
N ALA A 209 7.39 -12.72 -4.72
CA ALA A 209 6.71 -13.48 -3.67
C ALA A 209 6.29 -14.88 -4.15
N ASN A 210 5.75 -14.99 -5.36
CA ASN A 210 5.43 -16.29 -5.97
C ASN A 210 6.70 -17.11 -6.21
N GLU A 211 7.76 -16.49 -6.70
CA GLU A 211 9.06 -17.16 -6.90
C GLU A 211 9.58 -17.76 -5.59
N PHE A 212 9.48 -17.01 -4.47
CA PHE A 212 9.86 -17.53 -3.16
C PHE A 212 9.01 -18.71 -2.69
N LEU A 213 7.71 -18.79 -3.02
CA LEU A 213 6.90 -19.96 -2.69
C LEU A 213 7.43 -21.23 -3.39
N HIS A 214 7.77 -21.11 -4.67
CA HIS A 214 8.36 -22.21 -5.44
C HIS A 214 9.75 -22.58 -4.95
N LEU A 215 10.60 -21.57 -4.77
CA LEU A 215 11.98 -21.72 -4.38
C LEU A 215 12.09 -22.32 -2.96
N ASN A 216 11.28 -21.85 -2.01
CA ASN A 216 11.26 -22.40 -0.65
C ASN A 216 10.82 -23.86 -0.63
N LYS A 217 9.81 -24.21 -1.43
CA LYS A 217 9.37 -25.60 -1.57
C LYS A 217 10.48 -26.48 -2.12
N ASP A 218 11.11 -26.07 -3.21
CA ASP A 218 12.24 -26.81 -3.81
C ASP A 218 13.40 -26.98 -2.83
N PHE A 219 13.76 -25.91 -2.11
CA PHE A 219 14.76 -25.96 -1.05
C PHE A 219 14.40 -26.96 0.03
N ALA A 220 13.16 -26.94 0.53
CA ALA A 220 12.74 -27.85 1.60
C ALA A 220 12.69 -29.31 1.12
N THR A 221 12.08 -29.57 -0.03
CA THR A 221 11.76 -30.94 -0.47
C THR A 221 12.90 -31.62 -1.21
N ASN A 222 13.62 -30.90 -2.07
CA ASN A 222 14.59 -31.50 -2.98
C ASN A 222 16.03 -31.31 -2.48
N ILE A 223 16.31 -30.21 -1.79
CA ILE A 223 17.66 -29.88 -1.32
C ILE A 223 17.86 -30.29 0.14
N TYR A 224 16.96 -29.85 1.03
CA TYR A 224 17.14 -30.00 2.48
C TYR A 224 16.69 -31.36 3.01
N LEU A 225 15.64 -31.96 2.46
CA LEU A 225 15.13 -33.25 2.93
C LEU A 225 16.19 -34.37 2.96
N PRO A 226 17.04 -34.58 1.93
CA PRO A 226 18.12 -35.57 2.00
C PRO A 226 19.10 -35.27 3.14
N ILE A 227 19.47 -34.00 3.33
CA ILE A 227 20.35 -33.55 4.41
C ILE A 227 19.73 -33.86 5.77
N TYR A 228 18.46 -33.49 5.95
CA TYR A 228 17.72 -33.67 7.18
C TYR A 228 17.65 -35.15 7.59
N ASN A 229 17.34 -36.05 6.63
CA ASN A 229 17.26 -37.49 6.90
C ASN A 229 18.61 -38.06 7.37
N GLU A 230 19.71 -37.67 6.74
CA GLU A 230 21.05 -38.10 7.16
C GLU A 230 21.43 -37.54 8.54
N LEU A 231 21.19 -36.25 8.78
CA LEU A 231 21.46 -35.64 10.09
C LEU A 231 20.60 -36.24 11.20
N LYS A 232 19.34 -36.57 10.91
CA LYS A 232 18.43 -37.17 11.89
C LYS A 232 18.83 -38.60 12.25
N ASN A 233 19.31 -39.38 11.29
CA ASN A 233 19.83 -40.72 11.54
C ASN A 233 21.06 -40.72 12.45
N ILE A 234 21.82 -39.62 12.48
CA ILE A 234 23.09 -39.52 13.20
C ILE A 234 22.91 -38.77 14.54
N SER A 235 21.87 -37.94 14.67
CA SER A 235 21.62 -37.15 15.87
C SER A 235 20.60 -37.78 16.81
N ASN A 236 20.97 -37.92 18.08
CA ASN A 236 20.04 -38.22 19.16
C ASN A 236 19.23 -36.98 19.61
N THR A 237 19.35 -35.86 18.89
CA THR A 237 18.63 -34.62 19.22
C THR A 237 17.13 -34.80 18.96
N GLY A 238 16.33 -34.16 19.81
CA GLY A 238 14.88 -34.29 19.84
C GLY A 238 14.15 -33.77 18.60
N TRP A 239 12.84 -33.58 18.71
CA TRP A 239 11.93 -33.14 17.65
C TRP A 239 11.90 -31.60 17.51
N ALA A 240 13.04 -30.94 17.73
CA ALA A 240 13.15 -29.49 17.77
C ALA A 240 14.31 -29.00 16.90
N ASP A 241 14.20 -27.74 16.46
CA ASP A 241 15.25 -27.10 15.69
C ASP A 241 16.54 -27.01 16.51
N SER A 242 17.66 -27.47 15.97
CA SER A 242 18.92 -27.56 16.70
C SER A 242 20.14 -27.43 15.81
N THR A 243 21.21 -26.84 16.36
CA THR A 243 22.53 -26.79 15.71
C THR A 243 23.40 -27.93 16.23
N ILE A 244 23.94 -28.72 15.31
CA ILE A 244 24.84 -29.85 15.57
C ILE A 244 26.24 -29.44 15.14
N ILE A 245 27.22 -29.54 16.04
CA ILE A 245 28.63 -29.22 15.74
C ILE A 245 29.36 -30.50 15.29
N PHE A 246 30.31 -30.36 14.36
CA PHE A 246 31.03 -31.45 13.67
C PHE A 246 31.55 -32.59 14.54
N SER A 247 31.81 -32.38 15.83
CA SER A 247 32.35 -33.43 16.73
C SER A 247 31.45 -34.67 16.87
N PHE A 248 30.21 -34.63 16.39
CA PHE A 248 29.22 -35.71 16.50
C PHE A 248 28.88 -36.44 15.20
N LEU A 249 29.27 -35.93 14.02
CA LEU A 249 29.06 -36.70 12.79
C LEU A 249 29.95 -37.94 12.88
N SER A 250 29.29 -39.10 12.86
CA SER A 250 29.81 -40.42 13.20
C SER A 250 31.25 -40.69 12.74
N LYS A 251 31.97 -41.59 13.43
CA LYS A 251 33.27 -42.16 13.03
C LYS A 251 33.32 -42.80 11.60
N ASP A 252 32.24 -42.69 10.84
CA ASP A 252 32.04 -43.17 9.48
C ASP A 252 32.28 -42.03 8.45
N SER A 253 33.46 -42.06 7.85
CA SER A 253 33.91 -41.07 6.86
C SER A 253 33.09 -41.08 5.56
N GLN A 254 32.32 -42.13 5.27
CA GLN A 254 31.50 -42.17 4.06
C GLN A 254 30.24 -41.31 4.23
N LYS A 255 29.60 -41.37 5.40
CA LYS A 255 28.42 -40.55 5.72
C LYS A 255 28.77 -39.07 5.78
N GLU A 256 29.92 -38.74 6.37
CA GLU A 256 30.40 -37.36 6.40
C GLU A 256 30.59 -36.79 4.99
N LYS A 257 31.23 -37.54 4.08
CA LYS A 257 31.37 -37.14 2.67
C LYS A 257 30.02 -36.99 1.97
N LEU A 258 29.06 -37.87 2.24
CA LEU A 258 27.73 -37.79 1.66
C LEU A 258 27.00 -36.51 2.09
N VAL A 259 27.01 -36.19 3.39
CA VAL A 259 26.42 -34.96 3.92
C VAL A 259 27.10 -33.72 3.33
N GLN A 260 28.43 -33.70 3.26
CA GLN A 260 29.18 -32.60 2.63
C GLN A 260 28.81 -32.41 1.15
N ASN A 261 28.58 -33.51 0.40
CA ASN A 261 28.11 -33.44 -0.98
C ASN A 261 26.70 -32.82 -1.09
N TYR A 262 25.78 -33.19 -0.21
CA TYR A 262 24.46 -32.54 -0.21
C TYR A 262 24.53 -31.06 0.14
N TYR A 263 25.40 -30.67 1.07
CA TYR A 263 25.59 -29.26 1.40
C TYR A 263 26.31 -28.46 0.31
N SER A 264 27.13 -29.08 -0.53
CA SER A 264 27.70 -28.39 -1.69
C SER A 264 26.60 -28.04 -2.71
N VAL A 265 25.62 -28.93 -2.90
CA VAL A 265 24.41 -28.66 -3.70
C VAL A 265 23.58 -27.55 -3.06
N LEU A 266 23.37 -27.59 -1.73
CA LEU A 266 22.68 -26.52 -1.01
C LEU A 266 23.36 -25.16 -1.21
N LYS A 267 24.68 -25.11 -1.04
CA LYS A 267 25.48 -23.89 -1.24
C LYS A 267 25.34 -23.36 -2.66
N SER A 268 25.40 -24.24 -3.67
CA SER A 268 25.25 -23.85 -5.07
C SER A 268 23.88 -23.23 -5.37
N ASN A 269 22.80 -23.85 -4.89
CA ASN A 269 21.45 -23.30 -5.06
C ASN A 269 21.25 -22.01 -4.26
N TYR A 270 21.83 -21.91 -3.06
CA TYR A 270 21.75 -20.71 -2.24
C TYR A 270 22.49 -19.53 -2.89
N SER A 271 23.64 -19.76 -3.50
CA SER A 271 24.42 -18.71 -4.18
C SER A 271 23.79 -18.25 -5.50
N ASN A 272 22.92 -19.05 -6.12
CA ASN A 272 22.32 -18.78 -7.42
C ASN A 272 20.79 -18.81 -7.34
N ALA A 273 20.22 -18.09 -6.38
CA ALA A 273 18.79 -18.14 -6.08
C ALA A 273 17.96 -17.37 -7.12
N GLY A 274 18.50 -16.31 -7.71
CA GLY A 274 17.83 -15.52 -8.73
C GLY A 274 18.77 -14.56 -9.44
N PHE A 275 18.24 -13.74 -10.34
CA PHE A 275 18.98 -12.69 -11.02
C PHE A 275 18.16 -11.40 -11.09
N VAL A 276 18.84 -10.26 -11.12
CA VAL A 276 18.24 -8.94 -11.33
C VAL A 276 18.98 -8.26 -12.48
N GLU A 277 18.21 -7.63 -13.36
CA GLU A 277 18.76 -6.76 -14.39
C GLU A 277 19.12 -5.40 -13.78
N GLU A 278 20.41 -5.08 -13.72
CA GLU A 278 20.89 -3.77 -13.28
C GLU A 278 21.51 -3.02 -14.46
N LYS A 279 21.33 -1.70 -14.50
CA LYS A 279 22.05 -0.86 -15.46
C LYS A 279 23.45 -0.57 -14.92
N ASP A 280 24.46 -1.02 -15.65
CA ASP A 280 25.86 -0.74 -15.34
C ASP A 280 26.09 0.78 -15.34
N LYS A 281 26.57 1.31 -14.21
CA LYS A 281 26.82 2.74 -14.00
C LYS A 281 27.93 3.29 -14.89
N VAL A 282 28.85 2.44 -15.35
CA VAL A 282 30.00 2.80 -16.17
C VAL A 282 29.71 2.63 -17.65
N THR A 283 29.11 1.51 -18.04
CA THR A 283 28.88 1.19 -19.47
C THR A 283 27.48 1.57 -19.97
N GLY A 284 26.53 1.83 -19.07
CA GLY A 284 25.14 2.14 -19.40
C GLY A 284 24.35 0.96 -19.97
N LYS A 285 24.95 -0.23 -20.03
CA LYS A 285 24.31 -1.46 -20.52
C LYS A 285 23.56 -2.16 -19.37
N MET A 286 22.52 -2.91 -19.72
CA MET A 286 21.88 -3.82 -18.78
C MET A 286 22.81 -5.02 -18.55
N ILE A 287 23.04 -5.37 -17.29
CA ILE A 287 23.82 -6.51 -16.84
C ILE A 287 22.97 -7.36 -15.90
N ASP A 288 23.06 -8.67 -16.05
CA ASP A 288 22.39 -9.61 -15.15
C ASP A 288 23.28 -9.84 -13.94
N ARG A 289 22.79 -9.48 -12.76
CA ARG A 289 23.45 -9.76 -11.50
C ARG A 289 22.78 -10.96 -10.84
N ILE A 290 23.55 -12.02 -10.62
CA ILE A 290 23.12 -13.16 -9.82
C ILE A 290 23.02 -12.72 -8.35
N LEU A 291 21.89 -13.03 -7.72
CA LEU A 291 21.64 -12.83 -6.30
C LEU A 291 21.68 -14.18 -5.57
N ASN A 292 22.32 -14.18 -4.41
CA ASN A 292 22.13 -15.28 -3.48
C ASN A 292 20.75 -15.18 -2.79
N TYR A 293 20.33 -16.27 -2.15
CA TYR A 293 19.02 -16.39 -1.49
C TYR A 293 18.74 -15.24 -0.51
N SER A 294 19.72 -14.88 0.32
CA SER A 294 19.55 -13.80 1.29
C SER A 294 19.42 -12.43 0.63
N GLU A 295 20.18 -12.18 -0.44
CA GLU A 295 20.09 -10.93 -1.20
C GLU A 295 18.72 -10.81 -1.89
N LEU A 296 18.25 -11.90 -2.49
CA LEU A 296 16.93 -11.97 -3.11
C LEU A 296 15.81 -11.77 -2.07
N TYR A 297 15.99 -12.30 -0.86
CA TYR A 297 15.01 -12.16 0.22
C TYR A 297 14.98 -10.73 0.79
N GLU A 298 16.13 -10.09 0.93
CA GLU A 298 16.17 -8.67 1.32
C GLU A 298 15.51 -7.77 0.26
N LEU A 299 15.69 -8.06 -1.03
CA LEU A 299 14.98 -7.36 -2.10
C LEU A 299 13.45 -7.48 -1.94
N MET A 300 12.94 -8.69 -1.67
CA MET A 300 11.51 -8.89 -1.40
C MET A 300 11.03 -8.10 -0.18
N LYS A 301 11.84 -8.06 0.89
CA LYS A 301 11.54 -7.28 2.10
C LYS A 301 11.51 -5.78 1.83
N ASP A 302 12.38 -5.27 0.97
CA ASP A 302 12.39 -3.86 0.63
C ASP A 302 11.14 -3.46 -0.16
N TYR A 303 10.70 -4.29 -1.10
CA TYR A 303 9.41 -4.11 -1.76
C TYR A 303 8.23 -4.15 -0.77
N TYR A 304 8.22 -5.13 0.15
CA TYR A 304 7.21 -5.20 1.21
C TYR A 304 7.16 -3.91 2.03
N LYS A 305 8.31 -3.38 2.47
CA LYS A 305 8.37 -2.13 3.24
C LYS A 305 7.82 -0.95 2.44
N GLU A 306 8.21 -0.81 1.18
CA GLU A 306 7.78 0.30 0.34
C GLU A 306 6.25 0.26 0.12
N ILE A 307 5.70 -0.91 -0.22
CA ILE A 307 4.26 -1.10 -0.37
C ILE A 307 3.53 -0.78 0.94
N ASN A 308 4.01 -1.31 2.06
CA ASN A 308 3.37 -1.12 3.36
C ASN A 308 3.35 0.37 3.78
N GLU A 309 4.46 1.09 3.58
CA GLU A 309 4.51 2.54 3.84
C GLU A 309 3.54 3.32 2.97
N ILE A 310 3.42 2.98 1.68
CA ILE A 310 2.44 3.60 0.78
C ILE A 310 1.01 3.31 1.27
N ILE A 311 0.67 2.05 1.52
CA ILE A 311 -0.67 1.65 1.99
C ILE A 311 -1.03 2.40 3.28
N LYS A 312 -0.15 2.40 4.28
CA LYS A 312 -0.37 3.12 5.56
C LYS A 312 -0.52 4.62 5.37
N THR A 313 0.26 5.21 4.46
CA THR A 313 0.15 6.64 4.15
C THR A 313 -1.20 6.97 3.51
N ARG A 314 -1.67 6.14 2.58
CA ARG A 314 -2.96 6.32 1.91
C ARG A 314 -4.16 6.08 2.81
N MET A 315 -4.08 5.11 3.73
CA MET A 315 -5.12 4.91 4.75
C MET A 315 -5.25 6.10 5.72
N ARG A 316 -4.17 6.86 5.94
CA ARG A 316 -4.17 8.03 6.84
C ARG A 316 -4.57 9.34 6.15
N ALA A 317 -4.23 9.49 4.86
CA ALA A 317 -4.61 10.66 4.03
C ALA A 317 -6.12 10.90 4.09
#